data_AF-A0A293MBF6-F1
#
_entry.id   AF-A0A293MBF6-F1
#
_cell.length_a   1.000
_cell.length_b   1.000
_cell.length_c   1.000
_cell.angle_alpha   90.00
_cell.angle_beta   90.00
_cell.angle_gamma   90.00
#
_symmetry.space_group_name_H-M   'P 1'
#
loop_
_entity.id
_entity.type
_entity.pdbx_description
1 polymer ?
#
loop_
_entity_poly.entity_id
_entity_poly.type
_entity_poly.pdbx_seq_one_letter_code
_entity_poly.pdbx_strand_id
1 'polypeptide(L)'
;MEEEHNTNTRFVVSHSARKTGKNIVKRLHTCNRSGIFKHKGTGKRQMKSQGTCKIGSTCPASIEECYNSVSGSVTVTYQRSHYGHSIELEHISTSKIDKASLTSRWTSLLLPHMHQTIIPKMLHVWFRVDH
;
A
#
# COMPACT_ATOMS: atom_id res chain seq x y z
N MET A 1 -5.63 12.26 -5.20
CA MET A 1 -4.45 13.10 -5.47
C MET A 1 -3.84 12.60 -6.77
N GLU A 2 -3.61 13.49 -7.72
CA GLU A 2 -3.16 13.13 -9.08
C GLU A 2 -1.76 12.48 -9.10
N GLU A 3 -0.84 12.90 -8.22
CA GLU A 3 0.51 12.33 -8.17
C GLU A 3 0.54 10.88 -7.63
N GLU A 4 -0.38 10.52 -6.73
CA GLU A 4 -0.49 9.15 -6.22
C GLU A 4 -0.92 8.17 -7.33
N HIS A 5 -1.68 8.66 -8.32
CA HIS A 5 -2.06 7.88 -9.50
C HIS A 5 -0.86 7.68 -10.43
N ASN A 6 -0.03 8.71 -10.61
CA ASN A 6 1.09 8.66 -11.53
C ASN A 6 2.28 7.84 -10.99
N THR A 7 2.53 7.91 -9.68
CA THR A 7 3.65 7.20 -9.03
C THR A 7 3.23 5.85 -8.44
N ASN A 8 1.93 5.51 -8.46
CA ASN A 8 1.36 4.34 -7.80
C ASN A 8 1.82 4.15 -6.34
N THR A 9 2.13 5.26 -5.66
CA THR A 9 2.51 5.28 -4.25
C THR A 9 1.50 6.14 -3.47
N ARG A 10 1.42 5.92 -2.16
CA ARG A 10 0.50 6.66 -1.29
C ARG A 10 1.27 7.46 -0.26
N PHE A 11 0.76 8.63 0.08
CA PHE A 11 1.28 9.41 1.21
C PHE A 11 0.52 9.05 2.48
N VAL A 12 1.21 8.40 3.42
CA VAL A 12 0.64 7.98 4.71
C VAL A 12 1.18 8.86 5.83
N VAL A 13 0.35 9.14 6.83
CA VAL A 13 0.76 9.88 8.02
C VAL A 13 1.86 9.07 8.73
N SER A 14 3.05 9.67 8.81
CA SER A 14 4.22 9.00 9.39
C SER A 14 4.18 8.97 10.92
N HIS A 15 3.65 10.04 11.51
CA HIS A 15 3.60 10.27 12.96
C HIS A 15 2.37 11.10 13.32
N SER A 16 1.96 11.04 14.60
CA SER A 16 0.98 11.98 15.15
C SER A 16 1.41 13.43 14.90
N ALA A 17 0.42 14.30 14.71
CA ALA A 17 0.66 15.72 14.48
C ALA A 17 1.51 16.32 15.60
N ARG A 18 2.54 17.08 15.22
CA ARG A 18 3.49 17.69 16.15
C ARG A 18 3.15 19.16 16.34
N LYS A 19 3.03 19.59 17.59
CA LYS A 19 2.92 21.02 17.91
C LYS A 19 4.31 21.65 17.87
N THR A 20 4.47 22.71 17.10
CA THR A 20 5.68 23.52 17.04
C THR A 20 5.35 24.90 17.58
N GLY A 21 5.93 25.27 18.72
CA GLY A 21 5.53 26.49 19.43
C GLY A 21 4.07 26.45 19.90
N LYS A 22 3.47 27.62 20.14
CA LYS A 22 2.11 27.73 20.72
C LYS A 22 0.98 27.49 19.71
N ASN A 23 1.20 27.83 18.44
CA ASN A 23 0.12 27.99 17.46
C ASN A 23 0.33 27.24 16.15
N ILE A 24 1.41 26.46 16.01
CA ILE A 24 1.70 25.73 14.77
C ILE A 24 1.53 24.23 15.01
N VAL A 25 0.73 23.59 14.15
CA VAL A 25 0.56 22.14 14.12
C VAL A 25 1.10 21.62 12.80
N LYS A 26 2.06 20.69 12.88
CA LYS A 26 2.70 20.07 11.72
C LYS A 26 2.23 18.63 11.55
N ARG A 27 1.89 18.25 10.32
CA ARG A 27 1.60 16.87 9.95
C ARG A 27 2.49 16.45 8.78
N LEU A 28 3.18 15.33 8.95
CA LEU A 28 4.09 14.80 7.94
C LEU A 28 3.52 13.52 7.34
N HIS A 29 3.25 13.57 6.04
CA HIS A 29 2.88 12.44 5.23
C HIS A 29 4.09 11.98 4.43
N THR A 30 4.42 10.70 4.50
CA THR A 30 5.57 10.11 3.81
C THR A 30 5.10 9.03 2.85
N CYS A 31 5.89 8.74 1.82
CA CYS A 31 5.63 7.61 0.94
C CYS A 31 5.40 6.30 1.74
N ASN A 32 4.34 5.57 1.41
CA ASN A 32 3.98 4.28 2.01
C ASN A 32 5.04 3.19 1.81
N ARG A 33 5.89 3.33 0.79
CA ARG A 33 7.04 2.46 0.54
C ARG A 33 8.26 2.79 1.41
N SER A 34 8.32 3.99 2.00
CA SER A 34 9.42 4.42 2.85
C SER A 34 9.53 3.62 4.15
N GLY A 35 10.76 3.33 4.56
CA GLY A 35 11.13 2.73 5.83
C GLY A 35 11.47 1.24 5.75
N ILE A 36 11.76 0.68 6.92
CA ILE A 36 12.15 -0.71 7.08
C ILE A 36 10.97 -1.49 7.66
N PHE A 37 10.63 -2.62 7.06
CA PHE A 37 9.64 -3.53 7.63
C PHE A 37 10.17 -4.16 8.92
N LYS A 38 9.42 -3.99 10.00
CA LYS A 38 9.70 -4.63 11.28
C LYS A 38 8.57 -5.59 11.60
N HIS A 39 8.87 -6.88 11.63
CA HIS A 39 7.88 -7.90 11.97
C HIS A 39 7.41 -7.70 13.41
N LYS A 40 6.09 -7.61 13.62
CA LYS A 40 5.48 -7.54 14.94
C LYS A 40 4.69 -8.83 15.17
N GLY A 41 5.27 -9.78 15.89
CA GLY A 41 4.64 -11.06 16.22
C GLY A 41 5.66 -12.17 16.48
N THR A 42 5.20 -13.29 17.03
CA THR A 42 6.03 -14.44 17.43
C THR A 42 6.52 -15.32 16.27
N GLY A 43 6.44 -14.84 15.01
CA GLY A 43 6.87 -15.58 13.82
C GLY A 43 6.04 -16.82 13.44
N LYS A 44 4.90 -17.06 14.12
CA LYS A 44 4.05 -18.26 13.87
C LYS A 44 3.34 -18.26 12.52
N ARG A 45 3.21 -17.09 11.88
CA ARG A 45 2.62 -16.96 10.53
C ARG A 45 3.73 -16.81 9.51
N GLN A 46 3.65 -17.58 8.43
CA GLN A 46 4.52 -17.41 7.27
C GLN A 46 4.33 -16.02 6.66
N MET A 47 5.41 -15.47 6.08
CA MET A 47 5.31 -14.22 5.33
C MET A 47 4.48 -14.45 4.07
N LYS A 48 3.77 -13.41 3.63
CA LYS A 48 3.11 -13.44 2.32
C LYS A 48 4.18 -13.63 1.24
N SER A 49 3.85 -14.36 0.16
CA SER A 49 4.74 -14.54 -1.00
C SER A 49 5.19 -13.20 -1.61
N GLN A 50 4.30 -12.21 -1.61
CA GLN A 50 4.57 -10.84 -2.05
C GLN A 50 5.50 -10.04 -1.12
N GLY A 51 5.78 -10.54 0.09
CA GLY A 51 6.61 -9.83 1.06
C GLY A 51 6.01 -8.50 1.53
N THR A 52 6.88 -7.52 1.79
CA THR A 52 6.54 -6.20 2.31
C THR A 52 6.66 -5.15 1.21
N CYS A 53 5.79 -4.13 1.21
CA CYS A 53 5.89 -3.01 0.26
C CYS A 53 6.97 -1.97 0.64
N LYS A 54 7.66 -2.19 1.77
CA LYS A 54 8.71 -1.32 2.31
C LYS A 54 10.04 -1.57 1.59
N ILE A 55 10.70 -0.49 1.17
CA ILE A 55 11.93 -0.54 0.35
C ILE A 55 13.19 -0.83 1.18
N GLY A 56 13.07 -0.92 2.51
CA GLY A 56 14.21 -1.13 3.40
C GLY A 56 15.08 0.11 3.60
N SER A 57 14.69 1.25 3.04
CA SER A 57 15.40 2.54 3.11
C SER A 57 14.40 3.70 3.19
N THR A 58 14.90 4.93 3.36
CA THR A 58 14.06 6.12 3.48
C THR A 58 13.82 6.73 2.10
N CYS A 59 12.57 6.79 1.68
CA CYS A 59 12.17 7.60 0.52
C CYS A 59 11.92 9.05 0.99
N PRO A 60 12.53 10.07 0.34
CA PRO A 60 12.39 11.47 0.72
C PRO A 60 11.08 12.10 0.23
N ALA A 61 10.27 11.39 -0.57
CA ALA A 61 8.97 11.91 -0.99
C ALA A 61 8.05 12.10 0.22
N SER A 62 7.61 13.34 0.44
CA SER A 62 6.78 13.71 1.58
C SER A 62 5.90 14.94 1.33
N ILE A 63 4.81 15.03 2.07
CA ILE A 63 3.96 16.22 2.19
C ILE A 63 4.03 16.68 3.65
N GLU A 64 4.48 17.91 3.89
CA GLU A 64 4.43 18.56 5.20
C GLU A 64 3.34 19.62 5.22
N GLU A 65 2.31 19.39 6.02
CA GLU A 65 1.24 20.34 6.29
C GLU A 65 1.56 21.11 7.56
N CYS A 66 1.57 22.43 7.49
CA CYS A 66 1.73 23.34 8.61
C CYS A 66 0.47 24.18 8.77
N TYR A 67 -0.28 23.95 9.84
CA TYR A 67 -1.43 24.77 10.21
C TYR A 67 -1.03 25.80 11.25
N ASN A 68 -1.35 27.07 10.99
CA ASN A 68 -1.18 28.16 11.95
C ASN A 68 -2.55 28.59 12.50
N SER A 69 -2.76 28.40 13.79
CA SER A 69 -4.05 28.70 14.44
C SER A 69 -4.31 30.20 14.64
N VAL A 70 -3.31 31.07 14.52
CA VAL A 70 -3.47 32.53 14.68
C VAL A 70 -3.88 33.18 13.36
N SER A 71 -3.21 32.85 12.27
CA SER A 71 -3.55 33.36 10.94
C SER A 71 -4.66 32.56 10.25
N GLY A 72 -4.98 31.36 10.76
CA GLY A 72 -5.86 30.40 10.09
C GLY A 72 -5.28 29.80 8.81
N SER A 73 -4.01 30.08 8.49
CA SER A 73 -3.39 29.66 7.24
C SER A 73 -2.88 28.22 7.30
N VAL A 74 -3.01 27.51 6.18
CA VAL A 74 -2.36 26.21 5.96
C VAL A 74 -1.25 26.40 4.93
N THR A 75 -0.02 26.02 5.28
CA THR A 75 1.11 25.96 4.37
C THR A 75 1.43 24.50 4.09
N VAL A 76 1.51 24.12 2.82
CA VAL A 76 1.86 22.76 2.41
C VAL A 76 3.20 22.79 1.68
N THR A 77 4.18 22.05 2.18
CA THR A 77 5.46 21.82 1.49
C THR A 77 5.44 20.42 0.89
N TYR A 78 5.63 20.34 -0.43
CA TYR A 78 5.55 19.08 -1.15
C TYR A 78 6.86 18.70 -1.82
N GLN A 79 7.37 17.51 -1.46
CA GLN A 79 8.51 16.86 -2.09
C GLN A 79 8.02 15.66 -2.90
N ARG A 80 7.95 15.83 -4.23
CA ARG A 80 7.43 14.82 -5.16
C ARG A 80 8.40 13.69 -5.48
N SER A 81 9.71 13.97 -5.45
CA SER A 81 10.69 13.05 -6.02
C SER A 81 10.89 11.82 -5.14
N HIS A 82 10.59 10.65 -5.70
CA HIS A 82 10.88 9.35 -5.10
C HIS A 82 12.31 8.93 -5.45
N TYR A 83 13.12 8.64 -4.43
CA TYR A 83 14.47 8.10 -4.59
C TYR A 83 14.60 6.78 -3.84
N GLY A 84 15.41 5.88 -4.39
CA GLY A 84 15.66 4.56 -3.80
C GLY A 84 14.60 3.50 -4.10
N HIS A 85 13.57 3.82 -4.89
CA HIS A 85 12.64 2.82 -5.42
C HIS A 85 11.97 3.29 -6.72
N SER A 86 11.63 2.34 -7.58
CA SER A 86 10.82 2.56 -8.77
C SER A 86 9.35 2.25 -8.51
N ILE A 87 8.53 2.37 -9.55
CA ILE A 87 7.14 1.92 -9.54
C ILE A 87 7.14 0.41 -9.78
N GLU A 88 7.03 -0.35 -8.69
CA GLU A 88 6.95 -1.82 -8.76
C GLU A 88 5.49 -2.23 -8.91
N LEU A 89 5.17 -2.85 -10.06
CA LEU A 89 3.83 -3.32 -10.39
C LEU A 89 3.22 -4.23 -9.32
N GLU A 90 4.07 -5.02 -8.66
CA GLU A 90 3.68 -5.96 -7.60
C GLU A 90 3.10 -5.27 -6.37
N HIS A 91 3.48 -4.02 -6.08
CA HIS A 91 3.00 -3.29 -4.90
C HIS A 91 1.98 -2.20 -5.23
N ILE A 92 1.44 -2.20 -6.46
CA ILE A 92 0.38 -1.29 -6.86
C ILE A 92 -0.90 -1.61 -6.11
N SER A 93 -1.54 -0.56 -5.58
CA SER A 93 -2.88 -0.71 -5.04
C SER A 93 -3.92 -0.80 -6.16
N THR A 94 -4.27 -2.01 -6.56
CA THR A 94 -5.40 -2.25 -7.46
C THR A 94 -6.73 -2.05 -6.75
N SER A 95 -7.67 -1.36 -7.40
CA SER A 95 -9.05 -1.25 -6.90
C SER A 95 -9.77 -2.59 -7.02
N LYS A 96 -10.93 -2.74 -6.36
CA LYS A 96 -11.74 -3.96 -6.48
C LYS A 96 -12.21 -4.18 -7.92
N ILE A 97 -12.49 -3.10 -8.64
CA ILE A 97 -12.93 -3.11 -10.04
C ILE A 97 -11.79 -3.58 -10.94
N ASP A 98 -10.57 -3.08 -10.73
CA ASP A 98 -9.39 -3.48 -11.52
C ASP A 98 -9.04 -4.95 -11.32
N LYS A 99 -9.20 -5.47 -10.10
CA LYS A 99 -8.99 -6.90 -9.84
C LYS A 99 -10.00 -7.76 -10.56
N ALA A 100 -11.27 -7.36 -10.59
CA ALA A 100 -12.33 -8.09 -11.28
C ALA A 100 -12.10 -8.09 -12.80
N SER A 101 -11.71 -6.95 -13.38
CA SER A 101 -11.44 -6.83 -14.82
C SER A 101 -10.18 -7.56 -15.25
N LEU A 102 -9.12 -7.54 -14.43
CA LEU A 102 -7.95 -8.39 -14.66
C LEU A 102 -8.33 -9.87 -14.58
N THR A 103 -9.07 -10.29 -13.55
CA THR A 103 -9.50 -11.68 -13.39
C THR A 103 -10.32 -12.16 -14.58
N SER A 104 -11.29 -11.36 -15.04
CA SER A 104 -12.09 -11.71 -16.22
C SER A 104 -11.24 -11.80 -17.49
N ARG A 105 -10.27 -10.90 -17.68
CA ARG A 105 -9.32 -10.93 -18.80
C ARG A 105 -8.38 -12.14 -18.75
N TRP A 106 -7.83 -12.48 -17.59
CA TRP A 106 -6.99 -13.68 -17.44
C TRP A 106 -7.80 -14.95 -17.68
N THR A 107 -9.04 -14.98 -17.20
CA THR A 107 -9.98 -16.09 -17.42
C THR A 107 -10.25 -16.26 -18.91
N SER A 108 -10.55 -15.19 -19.65
CA SER A 108 -10.80 -15.30 -21.08
C SER A 108 -9.56 -15.70 -21.90
N LEU A 109 -8.34 -15.32 -21.46
CA LEU A 109 -7.09 -15.62 -22.17
C LEU A 109 -6.53 -17.03 -21.88
N LEU A 110 -6.79 -17.59 -20.70
CA LEU A 110 -6.22 -18.88 -20.27
C LEU A 110 -7.18 -20.07 -20.49
N LEU A 111 -8.48 -19.82 -20.67
CA LEU A 111 -9.47 -20.89 -20.83
C LEU A 111 -9.33 -21.80 -22.08
N PRO A 112 -8.70 -21.40 -23.21
CA PRO A 112 -8.51 -22.36 -24.30
C PRO A 112 -7.47 -23.46 -24.02
N HIS A 113 -6.57 -23.31 -23.03
CA HIS A 113 -5.43 -24.22 -22.84
C HIS A 113 -5.41 -24.99 -21.50
N MET A 114 -6.42 -24.84 -20.63
CA MET A 114 -6.43 -25.53 -19.32
C MET A 114 -7.22 -26.84 -19.27
N HIS A 115 -7.72 -27.35 -20.40
CA HIS A 115 -8.46 -28.62 -20.46
C HIS A 115 -7.59 -29.90 -20.45
N GLN A 116 -6.29 -29.82 -20.15
CA GLN A 116 -5.46 -31.04 -20.10
C GLN A 116 -4.60 -31.29 -18.87
N THR A 117 -4.52 -30.43 -17.85
CA THR A 117 -3.80 -30.83 -16.62
C THR A 117 -4.35 -30.23 -15.32
N ILE A 118 -4.84 -31.16 -14.47
CA ILE A 118 -4.92 -31.14 -13.00
C ILE A 118 -6.28 -30.75 -12.36
N ILE A 119 -7.06 -31.80 -12.10
CA ILE A 119 -8.22 -31.94 -11.18
C ILE A 119 -7.70 -31.98 -9.71
N PRO A 120 -8.51 -31.58 -8.69
CA PRO A 120 -8.12 -30.68 -7.60
C PRO A 120 -7.76 -31.37 -6.28
N LYS A 121 -7.06 -30.64 -5.39
CA LYS A 121 -6.94 -30.96 -3.96
C LYS A 121 -7.35 -29.77 -3.08
N MET A 122 -8.60 -29.33 -3.11
CA MET A 122 -9.14 -28.43 -2.06
C MET A 122 -10.68 -28.52 -1.91
N LEU A 123 -11.24 -29.75 -1.95
CA LEU A 123 -12.64 -29.96 -1.61
C LEU A 123 -12.74 -31.01 -0.50
N HIS A 124 -12.34 -30.67 0.73
CA HIS A 124 -12.63 -31.55 1.88
C HIS A 124 -12.54 -30.88 3.26
N VAL A 125 -13.03 -29.65 3.45
CA VAL A 125 -13.28 -29.14 4.82
C VAL A 125 -14.43 -28.11 4.85
N TRP A 126 -15.65 -28.44 4.41
CA TRP A 126 -16.86 -27.69 4.82
C TRP A 126 -18.09 -28.58 4.59
N PHE A 127 -18.32 -29.56 5.46
CA PHE A 127 -19.65 -30.10 5.77
C PHE A 127 -19.51 -31.03 6.98
N ARG A 128 -19.72 -30.50 8.18
CA ARG A 128 -20.11 -31.29 9.34
C ARG A 128 -21.30 -30.58 9.96
N VAL A 129 -22.47 -31.13 9.66
CA VAL A 129 -23.77 -30.78 10.22
C VAL A 129 -23.80 -31.33 11.64
N ASP A 130 -24.12 -30.46 12.61
CA ASP A 130 -24.40 -30.84 13.99
C ASP A 130 -25.65 -31.72 14.07
N HIS A 131 -25.57 -32.70 14.97
CA HIS A 131 -26.52 -33.78 15.21
C HIS A 131 -27.66 -33.35 16.15
#